data_AF-A0A3M1MWF5-F1
#
_entry.id   AF-A0A3M1MWF5-F1
#
_cell.length_a   1.000
_cell.length_b   1.000
_cell.length_c   1.000
_cell.angle_alpha   90.00
_cell.angle_beta   90.00
_cell.angle_gamma   90.00
#
_symmetry.space_group_name_H-M   'P 1'
#
loop_
_entity.id
_entity.type
_entity.pdbx_description
1 polymer ?
#
loop_
_entity_poly.entity_id
_entity_poly.type
_entity_poly.pdbx_seq_one_letter_code
_entity_poly.pdbx_strand_id
1 'polypeptide(L)'
;MKLRVLLTVSLLVAACAPALPPQTMSRVDTGISPSDAAENGQTVGKTLLAGGVVLGVEQRDDATWIELLDWMLNDRGEPVAENPAG
;
A
#
# COMPACT_ATOMS: atom_id res chain seq x y z
N MET A 1 1.82 -2.26 40.53
CA MET A 1 0.73 -1.79 39.63
C MET A 1 1.24 -0.96 38.46
N LYS A 2 2.04 0.09 38.68
CA LYS A 2 2.50 1.01 37.60
C LYS A 2 3.25 0.33 36.44
N LEU A 3 4.09 -0.68 36.72
CA LEU A 3 4.85 -1.41 35.70
C LEU A 3 3.98 -2.27 34.77
N ARG A 4 2.92 -2.88 35.29
CA ARG A 4 1.99 -3.69 34.48
C ARG A 4 1.18 -2.81 33.53
N VAL A 5 0.72 -1.65 34.00
CA VAL A 5 0.01 -0.66 33.18
C VAL A 5 0.91 -0.14 32.06
N LEU A 6 2.17 0.18 32.36
CA LEU A 6 3.16 0.60 31.36
C LEU A 6 3.38 -0.46 30.28
N LEU A 7 3.54 -1.73 30.67
CA LEU A 7 3.68 -2.85 29.73
C LEU A 7 2.46 -3.02 28.83
N THR A 8 1.24 -2.91 29.38
CA THR A 8 0.01 -3.02 28.61
C THR A 8 -0.15 -1.86 27.62
N VAL A 9 0.17 -0.63 28.03
CA VAL A 9 0.11 0.55 27.15
C VAL A 9 1.14 0.43 26.01
N SER A 10 2.37 0.01 26.30
CA SER A 10 3.38 -0.19 25.27
C SER A 10 2.99 -1.26 24.24
N LEU A 11 2.34 -2.35 24.68
CA LEU A 11 1.81 -3.37 23.76
C LEU A 11 0.70 -2.83 22.86
N LEU A 12 -0.21 -2.02 23.40
CA LEU A 12 -1.31 -1.42 22.64
C LEU A 12 -0.82 -0.42 21.59
N VAL A 13 0.21 0.37 21.90
CA VAL A 13 0.78 1.34 20.95
C VAL A 13 1.56 0.66 19.82
N ALA A 14 2.18 -0.50 20.08
CA ALA A 14 2.87 -1.27 19.04
C ALA A 14 1.91 -1.85 17.99
N ALA A 15 0.63 -2.06 18.33
CA ALA A 15 -0.38 -2.52 17.39
C ALA A 15 -0.84 -1.45 16.39
N CYS A 16 -0.54 -0.17 16.64
CA CYS A 16 -0.88 0.95 15.75
C CYS A 16 0.26 1.30 14.77
N ALA A 17 1.19 0.37 14.54
CA ALA A 17 2.25 0.60 13.56
C ALA A 17 1.65 0.73 12.15
N PRO A 18 2.12 1.68 11.33
CA PRO A 18 1.66 1.83 9.96
C PRO A 18 1.95 0.54 9.17
N ALA A 19 1.04 0.18 8.25
CA ALA A 19 1.18 -1.02 7.43
C ALA A 19 2.49 -1.04 6.62
N LEU A 20 3.02 0.14 6.27
CA LEU A 20 4.28 0.30 5.56
C LEU A 20 5.30 1.07 6.41
N PRO A 21 6.55 0.58 6.52
CA PRO A 21 7.64 1.31 7.14
C PRO A 21 7.92 2.64 6.42
N PRO A 22 8.35 3.70 7.13
CA PRO A 22 8.69 4.99 6.51
C PRO A 22 9.75 4.88 5.40
N GLN A 23 10.69 3.94 5.54
CA GLN A 23 11.74 3.67 4.56
C GLN A 23 11.16 3.16 3.23
N THR A 24 10.10 2.35 3.28
CA THR A 24 9.39 1.88 2.08
C THR A 24 8.65 3.04 1.42
N MET A 25 7.93 3.84 2.20
CA MET A 25 7.21 5.01 1.70
C MET A 25 8.13 6.05 1.04
N SER A 26 9.36 6.23 1.53
CA SER A 26 10.34 7.15 0.92
C SER A 26 10.79 6.78 -0.50
N ARG A 27 10.54 5.54 -0.93
CA ARG A 27 10.88 5.06 -2.29
C ARG A 27 9.71 5.19 -3.26
N VAL A 28 8.49 5.40 -2.75
CA VAL A 28 7.29 5.51 -3.56
C VAL A 28 7.38 6.78 -4.41
N ASP A 29 7.20 6.63 -5.71
CA ASP A 29 7.02 7.75 -6.62
C ASP A 29 5.58 8.24 -6.52
N THR A 30 5.35 9.30 -5.74
CA THR A 30 4.01 9.85 -5.50
C THR A 30 3.45 10.64 -6.69
N GLY A 31 4.25 10.85 -7.75
CA GLY A 31 3.86 11.58 -8.94
C GLY A 31 3.19 10.72 -10.01
N ILE A 32 3.11 9.40 -9.80
CA ILE A 32 2.61 8.45 -10.80
C ILE A 32 1.59 7.53 -10.14
N SER A 33 0.36 7.52 -10.65
CA SER A 33 -0.63 6.53 -10.23
C SER A 33 -0.37 5.17 -10.90
N PRO A 34 -0.74 4.03 -10.25
CA PRO A 34 -0.64 2.70 -10.86
C PRO A 34 -1.43 2.56 -12.17
N SER A 35 -2.57 3.23 -12.27
CA SER A 35 -3.40 3.28 -13.47
C SER A 35 -2.71 4.04 -14.61
N ASP A 36 -2.14 5.22 -14.34
CA ASP A 36 -1.35 5.97 -15.33
C ASP A 36 -0.11 5.19 -15.80
N ALA A 37 0.50 4.43 -14.88
CA ALA A 37 1.65 3.59 -15.16
C ALA A 37 1.33 2.45 -16.14
N ALA A 38 0.16 1.84 -15.99
CA ALA A 38 -0.31 0.77 -16.86
C ALA A 38 -0.61 1.25 -18.28
N GLU A 39 -1.14 2.48 -18.42
CA GLU A 39 -1.49 3.04 -19.73
C GLU A 39 -0.28 3.57 -20.51
N ASN A 40 0.68 4.20 -19.82
CA ASN A 40 1.76 4.96 -20.47
C ASN A 40 3.12 4.23 -20.49
N GLY A 41 3.29 3.12 -19.77
CA GLY A 41 4.46 2.24 -19.83
C GLY A 41 5.79 2.82 -19.34
N GLN A 42 5.82 4.05 -18.81
CA GLN A 42 7.05 4.75 -18.39
C GLN A 42 7.47 4.50 -16.93
N THR A 43 7.26 3.30 -16.40
CA THR A 43 7.40 3.02 -14.95
C THR A 43 8.41 1.94 -14.61
N VAL A 44 9.18 1.45 -15.59
CA VAL A 44 10.27 0.50 -15.33
C VAL A 44 11.29 1.08 -14.34
N GLY A 45 11.53 0.36 -13.25
CA GLY A 45 12.46 0.77 -12.18
C GLY A 45 11.88 1.74 -11.15
N LYS A 46 10.61 2.12 -11.26
CA LYS A 46 9.90 2.93 -10.26
C LYS A 46 9.25 2.05 -9.20
N THR A 47 9.15 2.56 -7.98
CA THR A 47 8.33 1.93 -6.92
C THR A 47 7.02 2.69 -6.84
N LEU A 48 5.92 1.99 -7.03
CA LEU A 48 4.57 2.56 -6.96
C LEU A 48 3.86 2.04 -5.72
N LEU A 49 2.97 2.87 -5.17
CA LEU A 49 2.03 2.45 -4.15
C LEU A 49 0.66 2.30 -4.79
N ALA A 50 0.08 1.11 -4.67
CA ALA A 50 -1.25 0.83 -5.16
C ALA A 50 -2.15 0.39 -4.01
N GLY A 51 -3.35 0.94 -3.96
CA GLY A 51 -4.41 0.53 -3.05
C GLY A 51 -5.47 -0.22 -3.84
N GLY A 52 -6.10 -1.24 -3.26
CA GLY A 52 -7.14 -1.96 -3.98
C GLY A 52 -7.28 -3.41 -3.60
N VAL A 53 -8.02 -4.12 -4.46
CA VAL A 53 -8.21 -5.56 -4.38
C VAL A 53 -7.52 -6.21 -5.56
N VAL A 54 -6.67 -7.20 -5.29
CA VAL A 54 -6.09 -8.05 -6.33
C VAL A 54 -7.19 -8.98 -6.85
N LEU A 55 -7.56 -8.81 -8.12
CA LEU A 55 -8.57 -9.63 -8.79
C LEU A 55 -7.96 -10.91 -9.38
N GLY A 56 -6.70 -10.82 -9.81
CA GLY A 56 -6.00 -11.91 -10.46
C GLY A 56 -4.48 -11.73 -10.45
N VAL A 57 -3.77 -12.86 -10.50
CA VAL A 57 -2.32 -12.91 -10.63
C VAL A 57 -1.96 -13.96 -11.67
N GLU A 58 -1.17 -13.57 -12.66
CA GLU A 58 -0.68 -14.46 -13.71
C GLU A 58 0.85 -14.35 -13.78
N GLN A 59 1.55 -15.48 -13.63
CA GLN A 59 2.99 -15.53 -13.85
C GLN A 59 3.27 -15.82 -15.32
N ARG A 60 4.07 -14.96 -15.96
CA ARG A 60 4.62 -15.15 -17.31
C ARG A 60 6.13 -15.32 -17.24
N ASP A 61 6.73 -15.69 -18.37
CA ASP A 61 8.17 -15.99 -18.47
C ASP A 61 9.05 -14.77 -18.17
N ASP A 62 8.56 -13.56 -18.47
CA ASP A 62 9.30 -12.30 -18.35
C ASP A 62 8.76 -11.37 -17.25
N ALA A 63 7.55 -11.61 -16.75
CA ALA A 63 6.88 -10.72 -15.82
C ALA A 63 5.80 -11.43 -14.98
N THR A 64 5.43 -10.79 -13.87
CA THR A 64 4.21 -11.12 -13.12
C THR A 64 3.16 -10.08 -13.45
N TRP A 65 2.02 -10.53 -13.95
CA TRP A 65 0.86 -9.69 -14.21
C TRP A 65 -0.05 -9.72 -12.99
N ILE A 66 -0.41 -8.54 -12.50
CA ILE A 66 -1.32 -8.36 -11.37
C ILE A 66 -2.49 -7.54 -11.88
N GLU A 67 -3.69 -8.09 -11.80
CA GLU A 67 -4.93 -7.36 -12.07
C GLU A 67 -5.42 -6.76 -10.75
N LEU A 68 -5.52 -5.43 -10.70
CA LEU A 68 -5.86 -4.68 -9.51
C LEU A 68 -7.10 -3.83 -9.76
N LEU A 69 -8.10 -3.96 -8.88
CA LEU A 69 -9.16 -2.97 -8.75
C LEU A 69 -8.62 -1.80 -7.91
N ASP A 70 -8.17 -0.74 -8.59
CA ASP A 70 -7.48 0.41 -8.00
C ASP A 70 -8.40 1.24 -7.07
N TRP A 71 -7.86 1.65 -5.93
CA TRP A 71 -8.51 2.52 -4.96
C TRP A 71 -7.73 3.82 -4.81
N MET A 72 -8.46 4.93 -4.74
CA MET A 72 -7.83 6.22 -4.43
C MET A 72 -7.27 6.19 -3.00
N LEU A 73 -6.01 6.61 -2.85
CA LEU A 73 -5.30 6.69 -1.58
C LEU A 73 -5.11 8.14 -1.14
N ASN A 74 -5.06 8.39 0.17
CA ASN A 74 -4.64 9.66 0.76
C ASN A 74 -3.10 9.75 0.86
N ASP A 75 -2.59 10.87 1.36
CA ASP A 75 -1.15 11.13 1.55
C ASP A 75 -0.46 10.16 2.53
N ARG A 76 -1.22 9.38 3.30
CA ARG A 76 -0.71 8.34 4.20
C ARG A 76 -0.71 6.95 3.57
N GLY A 77 -1.18 6.81 2.33
CA GLY A 77 -1.33 5.54 1.65
C GLY A 77 -2.57 4.75 2.08
N GLU A 78 -3.56 5.41 2.70
CA GLU A 78 -4.81 4.79 3.15
C GLU A 78 -5.94 5.08 2.16
N PRO A 79 -6.90 4.16 1.94
CA PRO A 79 -8.04 4.41 1.06
C PRO A 79 -8.89 5.61 1.53
N VAL A 80 -9.23 6.53 0.62
CA VAL A 80 -10.06 7.71 0.95
C VAL A 80 -11.56 7.41 1.01
N ALA A 81 -12.02 6.31 0.41
CA ALA A 81 -13.41 5.88 0.44
C ALA A 81 -13.49 4.38 0.77
N GLU A 82 -14.61 3.97 1.39
CA GLU A 82 -14.92 2.55 1.61
C GLU A 82 -15.14 1.83 0.28
N ASN A 83 -14.86 0.54 0.29
CA ASN A 83 -14.84 -0.37 -0.85
C ASN A 83 -15.99 -0.12 -1.85
N PRO A 84 -15.73 0.23 -3.12
CA PRO A 84 -16.78 0.33 -4.14
C PRO A 84 -17.43 -1.04 -4.45
N ALA A 85 -16.83 -2.16 -4.03
CA ALA A 85 -17.39 -3.50 -4.16
C ALA A 85 -18.25 -3.98 -2.97
N GLY A 86 -18.47 -3.15 -1.94
CA GLY A 86 -19.33 -3.44 -0.79
C GLY A 86 -18.59 -3.91 0.46
#